data_AF-A0A3D2SNX0-F1
#
_entry.id   AF-A0A3D2SNX0-F1
#
_cell.length_a   1.000
_cell.length_b   1.000
_cell.length_c   1.000
_cell.angle_alpha   90.00
_cell.angle_beta   90.00
_cell.angle_gamma   90.00
#
_symmetry.space_group_name_H-M   'P 1'
#
loop_
_entity.id
_entity.type
_entity.pdbx_description
1 polymer ?
#
loop_
_entity_poly.entity_id
_entity_poly.type
_entity_poly.pdbx_seq_one_letter_code
_entity_poly.pdbx_strand_id
1 'polypeptide(L)' 'MHCPFCNAADSKVIDSRLAAEGCQIRRRRECLHCGERFT' A
#
# COMPACT_ATOMS: atom_id res chain seq x y z
N MET A 1 2.19 -0.60 10.21
CA MET A 1 3.00 -0.46 8.97
C MET A 1 3.16 1.02 8.77
N HIS A 2 4.32 1.54 9.16
CA HIS A 2 4.59 2.96 9.08
C HIS A 2 4.80 3.35 7.61
N CYS A 3 4.33 4.54 7.24
CA CYS A 3 4.64 5.12 5.94
C CYS A 3 6.17 5.28 5.81
N PRO A 4 6.82 4.75 4.76
CA PRO A 4 8.28 4.88 4.61
C PRO A 4 8.73 6.32 4.35
N PHE A 5 7.81 7.24 4.03
CA PHE A 5 8.12 8.63 3.68
C PHE A 5 7.93 9.60 4.86
N CYS A 6 6.86 9.43 5.66
CA CYS A 6 6.53 10.33 6.77
C CYS A 6 6.43 9.63 8.13
N ASN A 7 6.67 8.32 8.18
CA ASN A 7 6.63 7.48 9.38
C ASN A 7 5.27 7.39 10.12
N ALA A 8 4.19 7.95 9.55
CA ALA A 8 2.84 7.85 10.10
C ALA A 8 2.34 6.41 10.15
N ALA A 9 1.53 6.08 11.16
CA ALA A 9 0.97 4.74 11.34
C ALA A 9 -0.25 4.47 10.44
N ASP A 10 -0.93 5.52 10.01
CA ASP A 10 -2.17 5.47 9.23
C ASP A 10 -1.91 5.27 7.73
N SER A 11 -2.28 4.09 7.24
CA SER A 11 -2.23 3.74 5.82
C SER A 11 -3.45 2.93 5.41
N LYS A 12 -3.93 3.15 4.18
CA LYS A 12 -5.08 2.47 3.59
C LYS A 12 -4.63 1.55 2.47
N VAL A 13 -5.11 0.31 2.47
CA VAL A 13 -4.92 -0.61 1.35
C VAL A 13 -5.90 -0.22 0.24
N ILE A 14 -5.38 0.07 -0.94
CA ILE A 14 -6.15 0.65 -2.05
C ILE A 14 -6.34 -0.32 -3.21
N ASP A 15 -5.44 -1.29 -3.39
CA ASP A 15 -5.45 -2.09 -4.61
C ASP A 15 -4.82 -3.47 -4.36
N SER A 16 -5.62 -4.51 -4.57
CA SER A 16 -5.19 -5.92 -4.59
C SER A 16 -5.40 -6.43 -6.00
N ARG A 17 -4.45 -6.15 -6.90
CA ARG A 17 -4.43 -6.77 -8.22
C ARG A 17 -3.99 -8.22 -8.07
N LEU A 18 -4.79 -9.12 -8.62
CA LEU A 18 -4.35 -10.47 -8.96
C LEU A 18 -3.29 -10.30 -10.05
N ALA A 19 -2.02 -10.58 -9.73
CA ALA A 19 -1.04 -10.76 -10.78
C ALA A 19 -1.53 -11.92 -11.68
N ALA A 20 -1.51 -11.71 -13.00
CA ALA A 20 -1.89 -12.74 -13.97
C ALA A 20 -1.21 -14.07 -13.59
N GLU A 21 -1.99 -15.15 -13.53
CA GLU A 21 -1.65 -16.48 -12.98
C GLU A 21 -1.89 -16.72 -11.47
N GLY A 22 -2.59 -15.84 -10.76
CA GLY A 22 -3.23 -16.16 -9.46
C GLY A 22 -2.28 -16.44 -8.29
N CYS A 23 -0.96 -16.37 -8.50
CA CYS A 23 0.03 -16.77 -7.49
C CYS A 23 0.51 -15.61 -6.60
N GLN A 24 0.22 -14.34 -6.93
CA GLN A 24 0.76 -13.23 -6.15
C GLN A 24 -0.20 -12.05 -6.02
N ILE A 25 -0.54 -11.72 -4.76
CA ILE A 25 -1.33 -10.54 -4.40
C ILE A 25 -0.35 -9.45 -4.00
N ARG A 26 -0.18 -8.43 -4.85
CA ARG A 26 0.51 -7.20 -4.46
C ARG A 26 -0.51 -6.26 -3.85
N ARG A 27 -0.30 -5.86 -2.59
CA ARG A 27 -1.19 -4.95 -1.85
C ARG A 27 -0.60 -3.56 -1.83
N ARG A 28 -1.05 -2.69 -2.73
CA ARG A 28 -0.64 -1.29 -2.70
C ARG A 28 -1.32 -0.57 -1.53
N ARG A 29 -0.54 0.21 -0.80
CA ARG A 29 -0.96 1.04 0.33
C ARG A 29 -0.78 2.52 0.00
N GLU A 30 -1.62 3.34 0.60
CA GLU A 30 -1.57 4.80 0.54
C GLU A 30 -1.51 5.35 1.95
N CYS A 31 -0.63 6.31 2.22
CA CYS A 31 -0.56 6.98 3.51
C CYS A 31 -1.68 8.01 3.64
N LEU A 32 -2.42 7.98 4.74
CA LEU A 32 -3.49 8.95 5.02
C LEU A 32 -2.96 10.31 5.49
N HIS A 33 -1.67 10.42 5.83
CA HIS A 33 -1.07 11.66 6.31
C HIS A 33 -0.39 12.46 5.19
N CYS A 34 0.44 11.81 4.37
CA CYS A 34 1.15 12.49 3.27
C CYS A 34 0.62 12.17 1.87
N GLY A 35 -0.33 11.23 1.72
CA GLY A 35 -0.88 10.82 0.42
C GLY A 35 0.06 9.96 -0.44
N GLU A 36 1.28 9.67 0.03
CA GLU A 36 2.24 8.85 -0.71
C GLU A 36 1.79 7.39 -0.81
N ARG A 37 2.04 6.78 -1.97
CA ARG A 37 1.61 5.42 -2.29
C ARG A 37 2.82 4.49 -2.34
N PHE A 38 2.82 3.46 -1.51
CA PHE A 38 3.87 2.45 -1.41
C PHE A 38 3.29 1.04 -1.56
N THR A 39 4.13 0.06 -1.89
CA THR A 39 3.68 -1.32 -2.18
C THR A 39 4.41 -2.31 -1.29
#